data_AF-A5PDE1-F1
#
_entry.id   AF-A5PDE1-F1
#
_cell.length_a   1.000
_cell.length_b   1.000
_cell.length_c   1.000
_cell.angle_alpha   90.00
_cell.angle_beta   90.00
_cell.angle_gamma   90.00
#
_symmetry.space_group_name_H-M   'P 1'
#
loop_
_entity.id
_entity.type
_entity.pdbx_description
1 polymer ?
#
loop_
_entity_poly.entity_id
_entity_poly.type
_entity_poly.pdbx_seq_one_letter_code
_entity_poly.pdbx_strand_id
1 'polypeptide(L)'
;MFHSRKDPRTCGEDGKIAKALRTRFAREYCRAVIFEIPGLNRKELKPIEARVLSIAPAEAKRWNGRKAIQAFEPHELVDKLLYDLNWDSSRLSAILRQAERGGEG
;
A
#
# COMPACT_ATOMS: atom_id res chain seq x y z
N MET A 1 3.35 -1.23 -12.93
CA MET A 1 2.60 -1.81 -14.06
C MET A 1 1.40 -2.58 -13.48
N PHE A 2 0.15 -2.31 -13.87
CA PHE A 2 -1.02 -3.02 -13.32
C PHE A 2 -1.32 -4.25 -14.20
N HIS A 3 -0.94 -5.44 -13.73
CA HIS A 3 -1.13 -6.68 -14.49
C HIS A 3 -2.56 -7.21 -14.38
N SER A 4 -3.04 -7.81 -15.47
CA SER A 4 -4.38 -8.39 -15.59
C SER A 4 -4.58 -9.49 -14.55
N ARG A 5 -5.67 -9.42 -13.79
CA ARG A 5 -6.11 -10.46 -12.84
C ARG A 5 -6.32 -11.85 -13.50
N LYS A 6 -6.26 -11.93 -14.82
CA LYS A 6 -6.48 -13.15 -15.62
C LYS A 6 -5.17 -13.78 -16.15
N ASP A 7 -4.00 -13.28 -15.77
CA ASP A 7 -2.75 -13.91 -16.19
C ASP A 7 -2.61 -15.28 -15.49
N PRO A 8 -2.58 -16.40 -16.23
CA PRO A 8 -2.51 -17.74 -15.64
C PRO A 8 -1.19 -17.99 -14.88
N ARG A 9 -0.18 -17.13 -15.05
CA ARG A 9 1.07 -17.15 -14.28
C ARG A 9 0.92 -16.49 -12.91
N THR A 10 -0.23 -15.89 -12.61
CA THR A 10 -0.50 -15.20 -11.34
C THR A 10 -1.32 -16.08 -10.40
N CYS A 11 -0.77 -16.33 -9.20
CA CYS A 11 -1.53 -16.94 -8.12
C CYS A 11 -2.28 -15.83 -7.37
N GLY A 12 -3.61 -15.92 -7.32
CA GLY A 12 -4.46 -14.92 -6.65
C GLY A 12 -4.17 -14.77 -5.15
N GLU A 13 -3.65 -15.83 -4.52
CA GLU A 13 -3.27 -15.81 -3.10
C GLU A 13 -2.03 -14.96 -2.83
N ASP A 14 -1.07 -14.90 -3.76
CA ASP A 14 0.14 -14.09 -3.60
C ASP A 14 -0.21 -12.61 -3.39
N GLY A 15 -1.17 -12.10 -4.16
CA GLY A 15 -1.63 -10.71 -4.05
C GLY A 15 -2.35 -10.43 -2.73
N LYS A 16 -3.06 -11.42 -2.17
CA LYS A 16 -3.70 -11.30 -0.85
C LYS A 16 -2.66 -11.26 0.26
N ILE A 17 -1.65 -12.12 0.19
CA ILE A 17 -0.54 -12.18 1.16
C ILE A 17 0.28 -10.88 1.11
N ALA A 18 0.62 -10.39 -0.09
CA ALA A 18 1.30 -9.10 -0.25
C ALA A 18 0.46 -7.91 0.26
N LYS A 19 -0.87 -7.95 0.08
CA LYS A 19 -1.76 -6.93 0.67
C LYS A 19 -1.77 -6.99 2.19
N ALA A 20 -1.78 -8.18 2.77
CA ALA A 20 -1.70 -8.35 4.22
C ALA A 20 -0.39 -7.78 4.77
N LEU A 21 0.75 -8.06 4.12
CA LEU A 21 2.06 -7.53 4.52
C LEU A 21 2.08 -6.00 4.50
N ARG A 22 1.66 -5.37 3.38
CA ARG A 22 1.57 -3.90 3.26
C ARG A 22 0.65 -3.28 4.32
N THR A 23 -0.44 -3.96 4.66
CA THR A 23 -1.38 -3.48 5.69
C THR A 23 -0.73 -3.50 7.07
N ARG A 24 0.04 -4.55 7.39
CA ARG A 24 0.82 -4.64 8.64
C ARG A 24 1.92 -3.59 8.68
N PHE A 25 2.67 -3.45 7.59
CA PHE A 25 3.73 -2.44 7.47
C PHE A 25 3.19 -1.03 7.69
N ALA A 26 2.05 -0.69 7.06
CA ALA A 26 1.44 0.63 7.23
C ALA A 26 0.99 0.91 8.67
N ARG A 27 0.48 -0.11 9.37
CA ARG A 27 0.08 0.00 10.77
C ARG A 27 1.28 0.18 11.70
N GLU A 28 2.36 -0.53 11.43
CA GLU A 28 3.56 -0.50 12.27
C GLU A 28 4.37 0.78 12.06
N TYR A 29 4.63 1.14 10.80
CA TYR A 29 5.62 2.17 10.46
C TYR A 29 5.05 3.46 9.90
N CYS A 30 3.87 3.44 9.26
CA CYS A 30 3.41 4.61 8.51
C CYS A 30 2.56 5.61 9.31
N ARG A 31 2.31 5.38 10.61
CA ARG A 31 1.55 6.29 11.51
C ARG A 31 0.26 6.88 10.91
N ALA A 32 -0.35 6.18 9.94
CA ALA A 32 -1.54 6.68 9.26
C ALA A 32 -2.72 6.59 10.23
N VAL A 33 -3.31 7.74 10.57
CA VAL A 33 -4.49 7.80 11.42
C VAL A 33 -5.73 7.98 10.55
N ILE A 34 -6.72 7.13 10.74
CA ILE A 34 -8.02 7.22 10.08
C ILE A 34 -9.00 7.77 11.11
N PHE A 35 -9.65 8.88 10.77
CA PHE A 35 -10.73 9.45 11.57
C PHE A 35 -12.05 9.26 10.82
N GLU A 36 -12.98 8.57 11.45
CA GLU A 36 -14.37 8.60 11.02
C GLU A 36 -15.00 9.90 11.50
N ILE A 37 -15.69 10.61 10.61
CA ILE A 37 -16.42 11.82 10.97
C ILE A 37 -17.91 11.45 11.01
N PRO A 38 -18.50 11.28 12.20
CA PRO A 38 -19.89 10.83 12.33
C PRO A 38 -20.85 11.80 11.63
N GLY A 39 -21.91 11.24 11.02
CA GLY A 39 -22.96 12.02 10.38
C GLY A 39 -22.61 12.60 9.00
N LEU A 40 -21.37 12.44 8.53
CA LEU A 40 -20.96 12.87 7.19
C LEU A 40 -20.91 11.69 6.22
N ASN A 41 -21.59 11.83 5.10
CA ASN A 41 -21.54 10.88 3.98
C ASN A 41 -20.55 11.34 2.90
N ARG A 42 -20.32 10.47 1.91
CA ARG A 42 -19.34 10.73 0.83
C ARG A 42 -19.62 12.02 0.04
N LYS A 43 -20.88 12.42 -0.16
CA LYS A 43 -21.22 13.65 -0.89
C LYS A 43 -20.78 14.88 -0.12
N GLU A 44 -20.84 14.83 1.20
CA GLU A 44 -20.44 15.92 2.09
C GLU A 44 -18.93 15.94 2.35
N LEU A 45 -18.26 14.78 2.30
CA LEU A 45 -16.80 14.71 2.41
C LEU A 45 -16.07 15.29 1.18
N LYS A 46 -16.63 15.16 -0.03
CA LYS A 46 -16.01 15.68 -1.26
C LYS A 46 -15.68 17.18 -1.22
N PRO A 47 -16.61 18.09 -0.87
CA PRO A 47 -16.29 19.51 -0.78
C PRO A 47 -15.28 19.82 0.34
N ILE A 48 -15.28 19.06 1.44
CA ILE A 48 -14.28 19.18 2.51
C ILE A 48 -12.90 18.80 1.99
N GLU A 49 -12.78 17.66 1.30
CA GLU A 49 -11.54 17.21 0.67
C GLU A 49 -11.00 18.27 -0.28
N ALA A 50 -11.84 18.83 -1.17
CA ALA A 50 -11.43 19.88 -2.09
C ALA A 50 -10.88 21.13 -1.37
N ARG A 51 -11.50 21.51 -0.24
CA ARG A 51 -11.06 22.67 0.56
C ARG A 51 -9.79 22.39 1.35
N VAL A 52 -9.59 21.17 1.84
CA VAL A 52 -8.32 20.76 2.47
C VAL A 52 -7.19 20.78 1.42
N LEU A 53 -7.45 20.26 0.22
CA LEU A 53 -6.49 20.28 -0.88
C LEU A 53 -6.15 21.69 -1.36
N SER A 54 -7.07 22.65 -1.30
CA SER A 54 -6.77 24.02 -1.73
C SER A 54 -5.78 24.72 -0.79
N ILE A 55 -5.82 24.42 0.51
CA ILE A 55 -4.94 25.03 1.52
C ILE A 55 -3.67 24.23 1.82
N ALA A 56 -3.63 22.94 1.47
CA ALA A 56 -2.48 22.09 1.75
C ALA A 56 -1.22 22.53 0.96
N PRO A 57 -0.02 22.45 1.57
CA PRO A 57 1.25 22.68 0.89
C PRO A 57 1.44 21.79 -0.34
N ALA A 58 2.24 22.24 -1.30
CA ALA A 58 2.52 21.48 -2.51
C ALA A 58 3.18 20.13 -2.19
N GLU A 59 4.09 20.07 -1.20
CA GLU A 59 4.72 18.80 -0.84
C GLU A 59 3.74 17.79 -0.24
N ALA A 60 2.73 18.25 0.50
CA ALA A 60 1.71 17.39 1.08
C ALA A 60 0.78 16.78 0.02
N LYS A 61 0.62 17.47 -1.13
CA LYS A 61 -0.21 17.02 -2.26
C LYS A 61 0.54 16.27 -3.34
N ARG A 62 1.87 16.19 -3.26
CA ARG A 62 2.72 15.66 -4.35
C ARG A 62 2.39 14.20 -4.72
N TRP A 63 1.68 13.47 -3.85
CA TRP A 63 1.26 12.07 -4.07
C TRP A 63 -0.10 11.96 -4.76
N ASN A 64 -0.92 13.02 -4.73
CA ASN A 64 -2.27 12.99 -5.27
C ASN A 64 -2.26 12.81 -6.79
N GLY A 65 -3.05 11.86 -7.29
CA GLY A 65 -3.14 11.56 -8.72
C GLY A 65 -1.93 10.82 -9.31
N ARG A 66 -0.88 10.56 -8.52
CA ARG A 66 0.27 9.75 -8.97
C ARG A 66 -0.11 8.26 -8.92
N LYS A 67 0.05 7.57 -10.04
CA LYS A 67 -0.15 6.10 -10.12
C LYS A 67 1.05 5.31 -9.59
N ALA A 68 2.24 5.91 -9.67
CA ALA A 68 3.49 5.39 -9.14
C ALA A 68 4.35 6.58 -8.71
N ILE A 69 5.09 6.42 -7.62
CA ILE A 69 6.07 7.38 -7.13
C ILE A 69 7.37 6.59 -7.01
N GLN A 70 8.44 7.12 -7.59
CA GLN A 70 9.76 6.56 -7.35
C GLN A 70 10.11 6.83 -5.89
N ALA A 71 10.16 5.77 -5.11
CA ALA A 71 10.49 5.81 -3.70
C ALA A 71 11.46 4.67 -3.43
N PHE A 72 12.39 4.89 -2.51
CA PHE A 72 13.24 3.82 -2.01
C PHE A 72 12.37 2.85 -1.23
N GLU A 73 12.44 1.57 -1.59
CA GLU A 73 11.79 0.53 -0.82
C GLU A 73 12.55 0.33 0.50
N PRO A 74 11.87 0.39 1.65
CA PRO A 74 12.49 0.27 2.96
C PRO A 74 12.77 -1.20 3.31
N HIS A 75 13.65 -1.84 2.55
CA HIS A 75 13.96 -3.28 2.64
C HIS A 75 14.24 -3.72 4.08
N GLU A 76 15.08 -2.99 4.83
CA GLU A 76 15.40 -3.32 6.22
C GLU A 76 14.18 -3.38 7.14
N LEU A 77 13.21 -2.46 6.97
CA LEU A 77 11.98 -2.46 7.77
C LEU A 77 11.02 -3.57 7.33
N VAL A 78 11.02 -3.92 6.04
CA VAL A 78 10.24 -5.04 5.51
C VAL A 78 10.80 -6.37 6.01
N ASP A 79 12.11 -6.56 5.96
CA ASP A 79 12.80 -7.77 6.43
C ASP A 79 12.60 -7.97 7.93
N LYS A 80 12.75 -6.89 8.71
CA LYS A 80 12.45 -6.91 10.14
C LYS A 80 10.99 -7.31 10.39
N LEU A 81 10.04 -6.71 9.67
CA LEU A 81 8.63 -7.05 9.83
C LEU A 81 8.33 -8.50 9.46
N LEU A 82 8.97 -9.03 8.41
CA LEU A 82 8.81 -10.43 8.01
C LEU A 82 9.36 -11.38 9.07
N TYR A 83 10.51 -11.04 9.69
CA TYR A 83 11.05 -11.76 10.83
C TYR A 83 10.07 -11.74 12.02
N ASP A 84 9.58 -10.56 12.40
CA ASP A 84 8.68 -10.38 13.54
C ASP A 84 7.33 -11.08 13.34
N LEU A 85 6.82 -11.11 12.10
CA LEU A 85 5.58 -11.80 11.74
C LEU A 85 5.69 -13.33 11.79
N ASN A 86 6.91 -13.87 11.72
CA ASN A 86 7.22 -15.30 11.73
C ASN A 86 6.29 -16.12 10.81
N TRP A 87 6.11 -15.64 9.57
CA TRP A 87 5.25 -16.31 8.59
C TRP A 87 5.86 -17.61 8.11
N ASP A 88 4.99 -18.58 7.80
CA ASP A 88 5.41 -19.85 7.21
C ASP A 88 6.10 -19.68 5.84
N SER A 89 6.83 -20.73 5.44
CA SER A 89 7.59 -20.76 4.19
C SER A 89 6.73 -20.51 2.95
N SER A 90 5.46 -20.93 2.96
CA SER A 90 4.53 -20.74 1.83
C SER A 90 4.23 -19.26 1.60
N ARG A 91 3.98 -18.51 2.69
CA ARG A 91 3.77 -17.06 2.63
C ARG A 91 5.02 -16.30 2.22
N LEU A 92 6.19 -16.69 2.73
CA LEU A 92 7.46 -16.08 2.32
C LEU A 92 7.71 -16.29 0.82
N SER A 93 7.53 -17.51 0.31
CA SER A 93 7.64 -17.77 -1.14
C SER A 93 6.64 -16.96 -1.96
N ALA A 94 5.42 -16.72 -1.45
CA ALA A 94 4.43 -15.88 -2.12
C ALA A 94 4.86 -14.42 -2.21
N ILE A 95 5.52 -13.88 -1.18
CA ILE A 95 6.09 -12.54 -1.20
C ILE A 95 7.26 -12.44 -2.18
N LEU A 96 8.18 -13.42 -2.19
CA LEU A 96 9.30 -13.44 -3.13
C LEU A 96 8.84 -13.44 -4.59
N ARG A 97 7.84 -14.27 -4.93
CA ARG A 97 7.22 -14.26 -6.27
C ARG A 97 6.56 -12.93 -6.61
N GLN A 98 6.07 -12.17 -5.63
CA GLN A 98 5.52 -10.82 -5.86
C GLN A 98 6.62 -9.78 -6.04
N ALA A 99 7.72 -9.89 -5.30
CA ALA A 99 8.87 -8.99 -5.40
C ALA A 99 9.55 -9.12 -6.77
N GLU A 100 9.80 -10.34 -7.24
CA GLU A 100 10.35 -10.60 -8.57
C GLU A 100 9.50 -9.99 -9.69
N ARG A 101 8.18 -10.00 -9.54
CA ARG A 101 7.25 -9.36 -10.50
C ARG A 101 7.27 -7.82 -10.42
N GLY A 102 7.64 -7.26 -9.27
CA GLY A 102 7.70 -5.81 -9.06
C GLY A 102 9.00 -5.17 -9.54
N GLY A 103 10.08 -5.96 -9.66
CA GLY A 103 11.44 -5.50 -9.97
C GLY A 103 11.78 -5.29 -11.45
N GLU A 104 10.88 -5.60 -12.39
CA GLU A 104 11.09 -5.35 -13.83
C GLU A 104 10.77 -3.90 -14.26
N GLY A 105 10.89 -2.92 -13.35
CA GLY A 105 10.49 -1.52 -13.56
C GLY A 105 11.63 -0.52 -13.51
#